data_AF-M9YLS9-F1
#
_entry.id   AF-M9YLS9-F1
#
_cell.length_a   1.000
_cell.length_b   1.000
_cell.length_c   1.000
_cell.angle_alpha   90.00
_cell.angle_beta   90.00
_cell.angle_gamma   90.00
#
_symmetry.space_group_name_H-M   'P 1'
#
loop_
_entity.id
_entity.type
_entity.pdbx_description
1 polymer ?
#
loop_
_entity_poly.entity_id
_entity_poly.type
_entity_poly.pdbx_seq_one_letter_code
_entity_poly.pdbx_strand_id
1 'polypeptide(L)'
;MTVINPDLINDLAERRTVIFVGAGVSAGVTTRSGGRLKVWDAFLKENAEKLTDRAIKKQAHELIKNADYLMACELISRGMGDKAWEAALTAEYNQRAQPSALQKLIMQLKQRIILTTNFDLFLEKAWDEVNSDSTHNPKILKRLDSNALHAFRDSDEYIIKIHGSIDDLGSMIFTKKEYSDKAYGNWAYSKFIETILLTHTVIFVGFSLADPAISQIIENYAHRLPQARPHYIFLAGNQSEAFVQINKELRRIFIVPYKKTPDHGELTKLFEKIVSEVDTRRREMNIAALRAKE
;
A
#
# COMPACT_ATOMS: atom_id res chain seq x y z
N MET A 1 -8.88 17.87 -17.30
CA MET A 1 -9.21 17.19 -16.03
C MET A 1 -9.13 15.70 -16.26
N THR A 2 -8.48 14.94 -15.37
CA THR A 2 -8.44 13.48 -15.47
C THR A 2 -9.86 12.95 -15.29
N VAL A 3 -10.39 12.26 -16.30
CA VAL A 3 -11.71 11.62 -16.24
C VAL A 3 -11.55 10.29 -15.52
N ILE A 4 -12.23 10.12 -14.40
CA ILE A 4 -12.28 8.86 -13.67
C ILE A 4 -13.32 7.97 -14.35
N ASN A 5 -12.99 6.70 -14.54
CA ASN A 5 -13.89 5.76 -15.19
C ASN A 5 -15.16 5.57 -14.33
N PRO A 6 -16.39 5.75 -14.86
CA PRO A 6 -17.63 5.57 -14.09
C PRO A 6 -17.73 4.20 -13.41
N ASP A 7 -17.19 3.18 -14.06
CA ASP A 7 -17.03 1.83 -13.55
C ASP A 7 -16.28 1.75 -12.21
N LEU A 8 -15.23 2.57 -12.03
CA LEU A 8 -14.50 2.65 -10.77
C LEU A 8 -15.36 3.27 -9.66
N ILE A 9 -16.14 4.30 -10.00
CA ILE A 9 -17.06 4.94 -9.05
C ILE A 9 -18.13 3.94 -8.60
N ASN A 10 -18.65 3.12 -9.51
CA ASN A 10 -19.59 2.05 -9.16
C ASN A 10 -18.96 1.01 -8.23
N ASP A 11 -17.77 0.48 -8.57
CA ASP A 11 -17.09 -0.52 -7.74
C ASP A 11 -16.72 0.04 -6.35
N LEU A 12 -16.38 1.33 -6.24
CA LEU A 12 -16.16 2.03 -4.96
C LEU A 12 -17.46 2.22 -4.16
N ALA A 13 -18.54 2.65 -4.83
CA ALA A 13 -19.84 2.87 -4.20
C ALA A 13 -20.40 1.56 -3.60
N GLU A 14 -20.25 0.45 -4.33
CA GLU A 14 -20.65 -0.91 -3.93
C GLU A 14 -19.69 -1.57 -2.92
N ARG A 15 -18.60 -0.88 -2.53
CA ARG A 15 -17.56 -1.41 -1.64
C ARG A 15 -16.87 -2.67 -2.17
N ARG A 16 -16.79 -2.83 -3.50
CA ARG A 16 -16.12 -3.94 -4.22
C ARG A 16 -14.69 -3.59 -4.65
N THR A 17 -14.08 -2.62 -3.98
CA THR A 17 -12.71 -2.17 -4.25
C THR A 17 -11.80 -2.47 -3.08
N VAL A 18 -10.55 -2.87 -3.37
CA VAL A 18 -9.45 -2.89 -2.40
C VAL A 18 -8.55 -1.70 -2.68
N ILE A 19 -8.32 -0.85 -1.66
CA ILE A 19 -7.35 0.23 -1.78
C ILE A 19 -6.00 -0.26 -1.25
N PHE A 20 -5.03 -0.35 -2.16
CA PHE A 20 -3.65 -0.69 -1.87
C PHE A 20 -2.83 0.57 -1.63
N VAL A 21 -2.38 0.77 -0.39
CA VAL A 21 -1.60 1.92 0.05
C VAL A 21 -0.12 1.57 0.18
N GLY A 22 0.73 2.22 -0.61
CA GLY A 22 2.18 2.10 -0.53
C GLY A 22 2.86 3.21 0.28
N ALA A 23 4.18 3.11 0.41
CA ALA A 23 4.99 3.99 1.27
C ALA A 23 4.94 5.46 0.86
N GLY A 24 4.59 5.77 -0.40
CA GLY A 24 4.44 7.13 -0.89
C GLY A 24 3.32 7.91 -0.18
N VAL A 25 2.29 7.24 0.34
CA VAL A 25 1.24 7.90 1.13
C VAL A 25 1.77 8.34 2.50
N SER A 26 2.53 7.48 3.18
CA SER A 26 3.14 7.80 4.48
C SER A 26 4.32 8.77 4.36
N ALA A 27 5.06 8.76 3.25
CA ALA A 27 6.18 9.68 3.01
C ALA A 27 5.76 11.16 2.94
N GLY A 28 4.50 11.45 2.62
CA GLY A 28 3.93 12.81 2.63
C GLY A 28 3.57 13.32 4.02
N VAL A 29 3.62 12.46 5.05
CA VAL A 29 3.19 12.79 6.41
C VAL A 29 4.33 13.40 7.22
N THR A 30 4.08 14.54 7.85
CA THR A 30 5.01 15.16 8.81
C THR A 30 4.85 14.48 10.18
N THR A 31 5.93 13.91 10.69
CA THR A 31 5.98 13.29 12.00
C THR A 31 6.02 14.34 13.11
N ARG A 32 5.64 13.97 14.33
CA ARG A 32 5.68 14.88 15.50
C ARG A 32 7.10 15.32 15.87
N SER A 33 8.12 14.61 15.42
CA SER A 33 9.53 15.03 15.54
C SER A 33 9.93 16.10 14.51
N GLY A 34 9.01 16.51 13.62
CA GLY A 34 9.23 17.55 12.61
C GLY A 34 9.81 17.03 11.28
N GLY A 35 10.00 15.71 11.15
CA GLY A 35 10.54 15.07 9.95
C GLY A 35 9.49 14.39 9.07
N ARG A 36 9.95 13.52 8.18
CA ARG A 36 9.15 12.59 7.37
C ARG A 36 9.77 11.20 7.49
N LEU A 37 8.95 10.16 7.29
CA LEU A 37 9.47 8.79 7.26
C LEU A 37 10.44 8.59 6.09
N LYS A 38 11.56 7.95 6.37
CA LYS A 38 12.57 7.59 5.37
C LYS A 38 12.08 6.43 4.50
N VAL A 39 12.21 6.62 3.19
CA VAL A 39 12.12 5.52 2.22
C VAL A 39 13.40 4.67 2.28
N TRP A 40 13.34 3.47 1.69
CA TRP A 40 14.41 2.46 1.71
C TRP A 40 15.81 3.02 1.51
N ASP A 41 16.06 3.77 0.42
CA ASP A 41 17.39 4.31 0.12
C ASP A 41 17.97 5.15 1.26
N ALA A 42 17.19 6.08 1.81
CA ALA A 42 17.63 6.98 2.87
C ALA A 42 17.81 6.22 4.20
N PHE A 43 16.88 5.32 4.53
CA PHE A 43 16.95 4.52 5.75
C PHE A 43 18.16 3.57 5.73
N LEU A 44 18.40 2.88 4.62
CA LEU A 44 19.51 1.95 4.49
C LEU A 44 20.86 2.68 4.47
N LYS A 45 20.97 3.85 3.82
CA LYS A 45 22.20 4.66 3.87
C LYS A 45 22.54 5.09 5.29
N GLU A 46 21.57 5.60 6.05
CA GLU A 46 21.80 6.00 7.43
C GLU A 46 22.27 4.83 8.31
N ASN A 47 21.66 3.66 8.16
CA ASN A 47 22.01 2.50 8.99
C ASN A 47 23.28 1.80 8.52
N ALA A 48 23.61 1.85 7.22
CA ALA A 48 24.91 1.41 6.71
C ALA A 48 26.07 2.21 7.35
N GLU A 49 25.85 3.51 7.64
CA GLU A 49 26.87 4.33 8.30
C GLU A 49 27.24 3.83 9.70
N LYS A 50 26.32 3.13 10.38
CA LYS A 50 26.48 2.59 11.73
C LYS A 50 27.28 1.27 11.78
N LEU A 51 27.58 0.68 10.62
CA LEU A 51 28.39 -0.54 10.53
C LEU A 51 29.86 -0.25 10.87
N THR A 52 30.45 -1.08 11.74
CA THR A 52 31.84 -0.97 12.17
C THR A 52 32.83 -1.57 11.17
N ASP A 53 32.43 -2.64 10.47
CA ASP A 53 33.21 -3.28 9.42
C ASP A 53 33.17 -2.45 8.13
N ARG A 54 34.34 -1.93 7.72
CA ARG A 54 34.48 -1.07 6.53
C ARG A 54 34.20 -1.80 5.22
N ALA A 55 34.50 -3.09 5.12
CA ALA A 55 34.27 -3.87 3.91
C ALA A 55 32.77 -4.14 3.74
N ILE A 56 32.09 -4.55 4.81
CA ILE A 56 30.63 -4.76 4.82
C ILE A 56 29.92 -3.44 4.52
N LYS A 57 30.33 -2.33 5.15
CA LYS A 57 29.77 -1.00 4.90
C LYS A 57 29.90 -0.60 3.43
N LYS A 58 31.10 -0.75 2.83
CA LYS A 58 31.32 -0.46 1.41
C LYS A 58 30.39 -1.28 0.52
N GLN A 59 30.28 -2.58 0.77
CA GLN A 59 29.40 -3.48 0.03
C GLN A 59 27.92 -3.10 0.17
N ALA A 60 27.48 -2.71 1.37
CA ALA A 60 26.11 -2.23 1.58
C ALA A 60 25.80 -1.00 0.73
N HIS A 61 26.71 -0.01 0.65
CA HIS A 61 26.52 1.16 -0.20
C HIS A 61 26.50 0.82 -1.69
N GLU A 62 27.31 -0.15 -2.14
CA GLU A 62 27.29 -0.63 -3.53
C GLU A 62 25.94 -1.28 -3.88
N LEU A 63 25.41 -2.13 -2.99
CA LEU A 63 24.09 -2.75 -3.15
C LEU A 63 22.98 -1.70 -3.21
N ILE A 64 22.99 -0.70 -2.32
CA ILE A 64 22.02 0.40 -2.32
C ILE A 64 22.11 1.20 -3.64
N LYS A 65 23.32 1.52 -4.10
CA LYS A 65 23.55 2.25 -5.36
C LYS A 65 22.98 1.50 -6.57
N ASN A 66 23.06 0.17 -6.54
CA ASN A 66 22.53 -0.71 -7.59
C ASN A 66 21.05 -1.08 -7.39
N ALA A 67 20.36 -0.47 -6.40
CA ALA A 67 18.98 -0.74 -6.04
C ALA A 67 18.69 -2.20 -5.61
N ASP A 68 19.71 -2.97 -5.18
CA ASP A 68 19.51 -4.28 -4.52
C ASP A 68 19.24 -4.04 -3.02
N TYR A 69 18.09 -3.44 -2.74
CA TYR A 69 17.71 -3.03 -1.39
C TYR A 69 17.49 -4.21 -0.45
N LEU A 70 17.00 -5.35 -0.94
CA LEU A 70 16.76 -6.53 -0.11
C LEU A 70 18.08 -7.12 0.41
N MET A 71 19.07 -7.26 -0.46
CA MET A 71 20.40 -7.74 -0.05
C MET A 71 21.13 -6.72 0.81
N ALA A 72 21.02 -5.42 0.50
CA ALA A 72 21.57 -4.37 1.34
C ALA A 72 20.97 -4.40 2.76
N CYS A 73 19.65 -4.54 2.85
CA CYS A 73 18.92 -4.64 4.11
C CYS A 73 19.37 -5.87 4.93
N GLU A 74 19.47 -7.04 4.31
CA GLU A 74 20.00 -8.25 4.96
C GLU A 74 21.41 -8.04 5.52
N LEU A 75 22.29 -7.45 4.71
CA LEU A 75 23.68 -7.22 5.09
C LEU A 75 23.80 -6.23 6.26
N ILE A 76 23.06 -5.12 6.21
CA ILE A 76 23.05 -4.10 7.26
C ILE A 76 22.44 -4.66 8.55
N SER A 77 21.30 -5.35 8.46
CA SER A 77 20.63 -5.97 9.61
C SER A 77 21.57 -6.91 10.36
N ARG A 78 22.21 -7.85 9.65
CA ARG A 78 23.20 -8.77 10.23
C ARG A 78 24.43 -8.07 10.79
N GLY A 79 24.93 -7.07 10.08
CA GLY A 79 26.12 -6.32 10.51
C GLY A 79 25.90 -5.45 11.75
N MET A 80 24.66 -4.98 11.97
CA MET A 80 24.26 -4.25 13.18
C MET A 80 23.92 -5.18 14.34
N GLY A 81 23.42 -6.38 14.04
CA GLY A 81 22.84 -7.31 15.01
C GLY A 81 21.41 -6.93 15.39
N ASP A 82 20.63 -7.95 15.78
CA ASP A 82 19.16 -7.86 15.93
C ASP A 82 18.72 -6.69 16.80
N LYS A 83 19.28 -6.53 18.00
CA LYS A 83 18.89 -5.46 18.93
C LYS A 83 19.07 -4.05 18.35
N ALA A 84 20.18 -3.78 17.68
CA ALA A 84 20.46 -2.47 17.10
C ALA A 84 19.59 -2.22 15.86
N TRP A 85 19.33 -3.28 15.08
CA TRP A 85 18.45 -3.23 13.93
C TRP A 85 16.99 -2.95 14.33
N GLU A 86 16.45 -3.68 15.30
CA GLU A 86 15.11 -3.47 15.84
C GLU A 86 14.93 -2.05 16.42
N ALA A 87 15.95 -1.54 17.11
CA ALA A 87 15.95 -0.17 17.61
C ALA A 87 15.91 0.85 16.46
N ALA A 88 16.65 0.63 15.38
CA ALA A 88 16.65 1.50 14.20
C ALA A 88 15.29 1.48 13.48
N LEU A 89 14.69 0.30 13.29
CA LEU A 89 13.34 0.17 12.73
C LEU A 89 12.32 0.92 13.57
N THR A 90 12.34 0.71 14.89
CA THR A 90 11.40 1.34 15.83
C THR A 90 11.56 2.85 15.83
N ALA A 91 12.79 3.35 15.86
CA ALA A 91 13.06 4.79 15.85
C ALA A 91 12.52 5.47 14.58
N GLU A 92 12.58 4.79 13.43
CA GLU A 92 12.08 5.33 12.17
C GLU A 92 10.57 5.16 12.03
N TYR A 93 10.07 3.92 12.03
CA TYR A 93 8.71 3.59 11.59
C TYR A 93 7.65 3.66 12.70
N ASN A 94 8.04 3.69 13.98
CA ASN A 94 7.11 3.86 15.10
C ASN A 94 6.90 5.33 15.50
N GLN A 95 7.29 6.26 14.62
CA GLN A 95 7.05 7.68 14.85
C GLN A 95 5.56 7.98 14.87
N ARG A 96 5.15 8.94 15.71
CA ARG A 96 3.77 9.45 15.73
C ARG A 96 3.62 10.57 14.72
N ALA A 97 2.50 10.60 14.02
CA ALA A 97 2.11 11.69 13.15
C ALA A 97 0.60 11.94 13.20
N GLN A 98 0.14 13.04 12.62
CA GLN A 98 -1.28 13.20 12.28
C GLN A 98 -1.52 12.63 10.87
N PRO A 99 -2.62 11.89 10.65
CA PRO A 99 -2.96 11.43 9.32
C PRO A 99 -3.08 12.59 8.33
N SER A 100 -2.53 12.41 7.13
CA SER A 100 -2.69 13.36 6.04
C SER A 100 -4.14 13.43 5.55
N ALA A 101 -4.50 14.51 4.87
CA ALA A 101 -5.80 14.64 4.21
C ALA A 101 -6.08 13.48 3.25
N LEU A 102 -5.06 13.03 2.49
CA LEU A 102 -5.19 11.88 1.59
C LEU A 102 -5.54 10.59 2.35
N GLN A 103 -4.88 10.30 3.48
CA GLN A 103 -5.20 9.12 4.29
C GLN A 103 -6.64 9.17 4.82
N LYS A 104 -7.10 10.35 5.23
CA LYS A 104 -8.50 10.54 5.67
C LYS A 104 -9.48 10.31 4.53
N LEU A 105 -9.22 10.85 3.34
CA LEU A 105 -10.05 10.65 2.16
C LEU A 105 -10.12 9.17 1.75
N ILE A 106 -9.00 8.44 1.83
CA ILE A 106 -8.99 6.98 1.60
C ILE A 106 -9.94 6.28 2.57
N MET A 107 -9.93 6.64 3.86
CA MET A 107 -10.84 6.05 4.85
C MET A 107 -12.30 6.45 4.62
N GLN A 108 -12.57 7.67 4.14
CA GLN A 108 -13.92 8.16 3.80
C GLN A 108 -14.56 7.37 2.64
N LEU A 109 -13.76 6.72 1.80
CA LEU A 109 -14.30 5.80 0.80
C LEU A 109 -14.94 4.55 1.42
N LYS A 110 -14.75 4.28 2.72
CA LYS A 110 -15.39 3.17 3.46
C LYS A 110 -15.25 1.81 2.75
N GLN A 111 -14.10 1.54 2.13
CA GLN A 111 -13.86 0.23 1.52
C GLN A 111 -13.67 -0.83 2.61
N ARG A 112 -14.12 -2.06 2.34
CA ARG A 112 -14.07 -3.14 3.34
C ARG A 112 -12.64 -3.60 3.63
N ILE A 113 -11.76 -3.55 2.64
CA ILE A 113 -10.37 -3.97 2.77
C ILE A 113 -9.46 -2.82 2.33
N ILE A 114 -8.61 -2.38 3.25
CA ILE A 114 -7.44 -1.55 2.96
C ILE A 114 -6.22 -2.46 3.05
N LEU A 115 -5.42 -2.49 2.00
CA LEU A 115 -4.19 -3.29 1.92
C LEU A 115 -2.98 -2.34 1.96
N THR A 116 -1.92 -2.69 2.67
CA THR A 116 -0.71 -1.87 2.69
C THR A 116 0.57 -2.68 2.89
N THR A 117 1.67 -2.18 2.35
CA THR A 117 3.05 -2.64 2.61
C THR A 117 3.75 -1.81 3.69
N ASN A 118 3.06 -0.82 4.26
CA ASN A 118 3.68 0.14 5.16
C ASN A 118 3.70 -0.40 6.59
N PHE A 119 4.83 -0.21 7.27
CA PHE A 119 5.00 -0.66 8.65
C PHE A 119 4.39 0.30 9.68
N ASP A 120 4.32 1.59 9.36
CA ASP A 120 3.81 2.65 10.24
C ASP A 120 2.33 2.47 10.60
N LEU A 121 1.86 3.16 11.65
CA LEU A 121 0.50 3.04 12.19
C LEU A 121 -0.45 4.16 11.72
N PHE A 122 -0.13 4.83 10.60
CA PHE A 122 -0.87 6.03 10.21
C PHE A 122 -2.25 5.74 9.61
N LEU A 123 -2.46 4.58 8.99
CA LEU A 123 -3.76 4.21 8.40
C LEU A 123 -4.78 3.85 9.47
N GLU A 124 -4.35 3.14 10.51
CA GLU A 124 -5.14 2.78 11.68
C GLU A 124 -5.63 4.06 12.36
N LYS A 125 -4.71 5.01 12.58
CA LYS A 125 -5.07 6.32 13.12
C LYS A 125 -5.98 7.13 12.20
N ALA A 126 -5.77 7.07 10.89
CA ALA A 126 -6.66 7.73 9.93
C ALA A 126 -8.07 7.16 10.00
N TRP A 127 -8.20 5.85 10.17
CA TRP A 127 -9.48 5.17 10.32
C TRP A 127 -10.18 5.64 11.59
N ASP A 128 -9.48 5.65 12.73
CA ASP A 128 -10.03 6.11 14.02
C ASP A 128 -10.57 7.54 13.94
N GLU A 129 -9.84 8.46 13.28
CA GLU A 129 -10.25 9.86 13.14
C GLU A 129 -11.45 10.07 12.20
N VAL A 130 -11.62 9.21 11.19
CA VAL A 130 -12.69 9.35 10.19
C VAL A 130 -13.96 8.60 10.59
N ASN A 131 -13.81 7.50 11.33
CA ASN A 131 -14.89 6.56 11.64
C ASN A 131 -15.23 6.56 13.13
N SER A 132 -15.15 7.72 13.81
CA SER A 132 -15.38 7.88 15.25
C SER A 132 -16.75 7.39 15.74
N ASP A 133 -17.75 7.37 14.85
CA ASP A 133 -19.12 6.93 15.15
C ASP A 133 -19.32 5.43 14.91
N SER A 134 -18.28 4.71 14.49
CA SER A 134 -18.36 3.26 14.26
C SER A 134 -18.43 2.50 15.57
N THR A 135 -19.25 1.45 15.58
CA THR A 135 -19.44 0.61 16.77
C THR A 135 -18.35 -0.44 16.96
N HIS A 136 -17.55 -0.71 15.92
CA HIS A 136 -16.52 -1.74 15.92
C HIS A 136 -15.29 -1.25 15.16
N ASN A 137 -14.10 -1.62 15.65
CA ASN A 137 -12.82 -1.39 14.99
C ASN A 137 -12.60 -2.36 13.81
N PRO A 138 -11.79 -1.99 12.80
CA PRO A 138 -11.42 -2.92 11.76
C PRO A 138 -10.48 -3.98 12.33
N LYS A 139 -10.49 -5.17 11.75
CA LYS A 139 -9.50 -6.20 12.05
C LYS A 139 -8.17 -5.81 11.42
N ILE A 140 -7.12 -5.73 12.24
CA ILE A 140 -5.77 -5.44 11.78
C ILE A 140 -5.01 -6.75 11.57
N LEU A 141 -4.74 -7.08 10.30
CA LEU A 141 -3.95 -8.27 9.96
C LEU A 141 -2.52 -7.87 9.63
N LYS A 142 -1.55 -8.47 10.31
CA LYS A 142 -0.11 -8.18 10.14
C LYS A 142 0.65 -9.34 9.48
N ARG A 143 -0.02 -10.47 9.28
CA ARG A 143 0.52 -11.67 8.64
C ARG A 143 -0.51 -12.20 7.67
N LEU A 144 -0.04 -12.69 6.52
CA LEU A 144 -0.87 -13.44 5.59
C LEU A 144 -0.67 -14.93 5.85
N ASP A 145 -1.38 -15.44 6.83
CA ASP A 145 -1.53 -16.87 7.08
C ASP A 145 -2.88 -17.38 6.53
N SER A 146 -3.22 -18.63 6.80
CA SER A 146 -4.51 -19.21 6.37
C SER A 146 -5.73 -18.44 6.91
N ASN A 147 -5.61 -17.82 8.08
CA ASN A 147 -6.72 -17.09 8.70
C ASN A 147 -7.00 -15.77 7.98
N ALA A 148 -5.99 -15.17 7.34
CA ALA A 148 -6.19 -13.95 6.55
C ALA A 148 -7.22 -14.15 5.41
N LEU A 149 -7.37 -15.37 4.88
CA LEU A 149 -8.36 -15.70 3.86
C LEU A 149 -9.82 -15.57 4.34
N HIS A 150 -10.08 -15.55 5.66
CA HIS A 150 -11.41 -15.26 6.20
C HIS A 150 -11.90 -13.87 5.85
N ALA A 151 -11.00 -12.93 5.54
CA ALA A 151 -11.36 -11.61 5.05
C ALA A 151 -12.18 -11.66 3.76
N PHE A 152 -12.23 -12.77 3.01
CA PHE A 152 -13.12 -12.90 1.83
C PHE A 152 -14.48 -13.54 2.15
N ARG A 153 -14.71 -13.99 3.38
CA ARG A 153 -15.87 -14.80 3.76
C ARG A 153 -16.80 -14.14 4.78
N ASP A 154 -16.34 -13.13 5.50
CA ASP A 154 -17.16 -12.36 6.43
C ASP A 154 -17.44 -10.94 5.92
N SER A 155 -18.16 -10.15 6.71
CA SER A 155 -18.53 -8.77 6.38
C SER A 155 -17.69 -7.72 7.13
N ASP A 156 -16.63 -8.15 7.82
CA ASP A 156 -15.85 -7.25 8.66
C ASP A 156 -14.97 -6.31 7.83
N GLU A 157 -14.60 -5.17 8.42
CA GLU A 157 -13.63 -4.25 7.84
C GLU A 157 -12.21 -4.66 8.22
N TYR A 158 -11.28 -4.47 7.29
CA TYR A 158 -9.89 -4.90 7.46
C TYR A 158 -8.91 -3.81 7.06
N ILE A 159 -7.86 -3.67 7.86
CA ILE A 159 -6.59 -3.06 7.45
C ILE A 159 -5.54 -4.17 7.48
N ILE A 160 -5.04 -4.53 6.30
CA ILE A 160 -4.17 -5.69 6.10
C ILE A 160 -2.80 -5.20 5.69
N LYS A 161 -1.82 -5.45 6.54
CA LYS A 161 -0.43 -5.04 6.40
C LYS A 161 0.37 -6.25 5.94
N ILE A 162 0.50 -6.42 4.63
CA ILE A 162 1.03 -7.65 4.02
C ILE A 162 2.53 -7.82 4.25
N HIS A 163 3.24 -6.74 4.58
CA HIS A 163 4.63 -6.78 5.01
C HIS A 163 4.78 -6.66 6.52
N GLY A 164 3.71 -6.82 7.29
CA GLY A 164 3.75 -6.67 8.73
C GLY A 164 3.71 -5.22 9.21
N SER A 165 4.00 -5.04 10.49
CA SER A 165 3.78 -3.78 11.19
C SER A 165 4.89 -3.51 12.20
N ILE A 166 5.17 -2.23 12.45
CA ILE A 166 6.24 -1.85 13.39
C ILE A 166 5.94 -2.21 14.84
N ASP A 167 4.66 -2.34 15.20
CA ASP A 167 4.21 -2.78 16.52
C ASP A 167 4.20 -4.32 16.67
N ASP A 168 4.70 -5.05 15.67
CA ASP A 168 4.95 -6.48 15.68
C ASP A 168 6.14 -6.80 14.76
N LEU A 169 7.36 -6.55 15.25
CA LEU A 169 8.60 -6.73 14.48
C LEU A 169 8.73 -8.13 13.86
N GLY A 170 8.27 -9.17 14.56
CA GLY A 170 8.29 -10.55 14.05
C GLY A 170 7.39 -10.76 12.82
N SER A 171 6.45 -9.87 12.55
CA SER A 171 5.60 -9.91 11.34
C SER A 171 6.27 -9.27 10.12
N MET A 172 7.31 -8.44 10.31
CA MET A 172 7.86 -7.61 9.26
C MET A 172 8.47 -8.42 8.10
N ILE A 173 8.33 -7.89 6.89
CA ILE A 173 8.94 -8.38 5.66
C ILE A 173 9.82 -7.26 5.10
N PHE A 174 11.12 -7.28 5.41
CA PHE A 174 12.01 -6.18 5.08
C PHE A 174 13.40 -6.62 4.61
N THR A 175 13.94 -7.67 5.20
CA THR A 175 15.21 -8.30 4.79
C THR A 175 14.97 -9.32 3.67
N LYS A 176 16.05 -9.70 2.96
CA LYS A 176 15.99 -10.72 1.91
C LYS A 176 15.47 -12.06 2.45
N LYS A 177 15.91 -12.47 3.64
CA LYS A 177 15.43 -13.68 4.32
C LYS A 177 13.93 -13.60 4.61
N GLU A 178 13.44 -12.47 5.12
CA GLU A 178 12.00 -12.34 5.42
C GLU A 178 11.14 -12.34 4.16
N TYR A 179 11.59 -11.72 3.06
CA TYR A 179 10.92 -11.84 1.77
C TYR A 179 10.86 -13.29 1.29
N SER A 180 11.96 -14.04 1.42
CA SER A 180 12.01 -15.47 1.10
C SER A 180 11.00 -16.27 1.92
N ASP A 181 11.01 -16.10 3.24
CA ASP A 181 10.25 -16.95 4.16
C ASP A 181 8.75 -16.56 4.20
N LYS A 182 8.43 -15.27 4.19
CA LYS A 182 7.08 -14.75 4.50
C LYS A 182 6.31 -14.22 3.29
N ALA A 183 6.98 -13.92 2.17
CA ALA A 183 6.33 -13.48 0.93
C ALA A 183 6.43 -14.55 -0.17
N TYR A 184 7.63 -14.82 -0.69
CA TYR A 184 7.82 -15.75 -1.82
C TYR A 184 7.48 -17.21 -1.45
N GLY A 185 7.98 -17.68 -0.30
CA GLY A 185 7.74 -19.04 0.21
C GLY A 185 6.38 -19.22 0.86
N ASN A 186 5.58 -18.15 0.99
CA ASN A 186 4.30 -18.19 1.66
C ASN A 186 3.14 -18.34 0.65
N TRP A 187 2.58 -19.55 0.60
CA TRP A 187 1.41 -19.84 -0.22
C TRP A 187 0.22 -18.93 0.11
N ALA A 188 -0.03 -18.63 1.38
CA ALA A 188 -1.16 -17.80 1.77
C ALA A 188 -0.96 -16.35 1.30
N TYR A 189 0.27 -15.83 1.35
CA TYR A 189 0.61 -14.51 0.79
C TYR A 189 0.24 -14.40 -0.69
N SER A 190 0.76 -15.33 -1.50
CA SER A 190 0.49 -15.31 -2.95
C SER A 190 -0.99 -15.51 -3.26
N LYS A 191 -1.65 -16.47 -2.61
CA LYS A 191 -3.08 -16.72 -2.83
C LYS A 191 -3.97 -15.58 -2.38
N PHE A 192 -3.63 -14.89 -1.30
CA PHE A 192 -4.38 -13.75 -0.84
C PHE A 192 -4.37 -12.63 -1.89
N ILE A 193 -3.19 -12.29 -2.42
CA ILE A 193 -3.05 -11.25 -3.46
C ILE A 193 -3.72 -11.68 -4.77
N GLU A 194 -3.51 -12.92 -5.23
CA GLU A 194 -4.20 -13.46 -6.41
C GLU A 194 -5.73 -13.36 -6.25
N THR A 195 -6.26 -13.71 -5.07
CA THR A 195 -7.70 -13.64 -4.79
C THR A 195 -8.22 -12.20 -4.85
N ILE A 196 -7.48 -11.23 -4.29
CA ILE A 196 -7.86 -9.81 -4.39
C ILE A 196 -7.95 -9.36 -5.84
N LEU A 197 -6.92 -9.66 -6.65
CA LEU A 197 -6.89 -9.28 -8.06
C LEU A 197 -8.05 -9.91 -8.84
N LEU A 198 -8.44 -11.14 -8.51
CA LEU A 198 -9.54 -11.86 -9.16
C LEU A 198 -10.93 -11.35 -8.78
N THR A 199 -11.11 -10.90 -7.52
CA THR A 199 -12.45 -10.68 -6.95
C THR A 199 -12.81 -9.21 -6.76
N HIS A 200 -11.83 -8.32 -6.76
CA HIS A 200 -12.02 -6.90 -6.50
C HIS A 200 -11.33 -6.04 -7.55
N THR A 201 -11.85 -4.83 -7.73
CA THR A 201 -11.09 -3.77 -8.38
C THR A 201 -10.02 -3.27 -7.41
N VAL A 202 -8.74 -3.26 -7.78
CA VAL A 202 -7.65 -2.77 -6.93
C VAL A 202 -7.28 -1.34 -7.32
N ILE A 203 -7.10 -0.48 -6.32
CA ILE A 203 -6.59 0.88 -6.48
C ILE A 203 -5.25 1.02 -5.76
N PHE A 204 -4.17 1.20 -6.50
CA PHE A 204 -2.83 1.44 -5.96
C PHE A 204 -2.57 2.95 -5.76
N VAL A 205 -2.23 3.35 -4.53
CA VAL A 205 -1.95 4.74 -4.14
C VAL A 205 -0.61 4.82 -3.43
N GLY A 206 0.28 5.71 -3.89
CA GLY A 206 1.63 5.86 -3.31
C GLY A 206 2.50 4.61 -3.44
N PHE A 207 2.21 3.75 -4.42
CA PHE A 207 2.91 2.51 -4.68
C PHE A 207 3.64 2.59 -6.03
N SER A 208 4.88 2.10 -6.07
CA SER A 208 5.74 2.21 -7.26
C SER A 208 5.73 0.96 -8.14
N LEU A 209 4.96 -0.09 -7.80
CA LEU A 209 5.02 -1.42 -8.42
C LEU A 209 6.43 -2.05 -8.42
N ALA A 210 7.35 -1.50 -7.62
CA ALA A 210 8.73 -1.98 -7.53
C ALA A 210 8.89 -3.12 -6.53
N ASP A 211 7.84 -3.47 -5.76
CA ASP A 211 7.91 -4.62 -4.87
C ASP A 211 7.96 -5.92 -5.70
N PRO A 212 9.06 -6.69 -5.59
CA PRO A 212 9.26 -7.85 -6.45
C PRO A 212 8.31 -9.02 -6.14
N ALA A 213 7.82 -9.16 -4.90
CA ALA A 213 6.86 -10.20 -4.55
C ALA A 213 5.47 -9.92 -5.14
N ILE A 214 5.10 -8.65 -5.26
CA ILE A 214 3.79 -8.23 -5.75
C ILE A 214 3.79 -8.09 -7.28
N SER A 215 4.83 -7.51 -7.86
CA SER A 215 4.92 -7.28 -9.31
C SER A 215 4.78 -8.58 -10.09
N GLN A 216 5.46 -9.65 -9.66
CA GLN A 216 5.37 -10.95 -10.29
C GLN A 216 3.96 -11.54 -10.24
N ILE A 217 3.25 -11.38 -9.11
CA ILE A 217 1.87 -11.88 -8.97
C ILE A 217 0.93 -11.12 -9.92
N ILE A 218 1.07 -9.79 -10.01
CA ILE A 218 0.26 -8.96 -10.90
C ILE A 218 0.52 -9.33 -12.37
N GLU A 219 1.78 -9.54 -12.76
CA GLU A 219 2.14 -9.91 -14.13
C GLU A 219 1.62 -11.31 -14.48
N ASN A 220 1.72 -12.27 -13.55
CA ASN A 220 1.13 -13.59 -13.71
C ASN A 220 -0.41 -13.55 -13.83
N TYR A 221 -1.07 -12.72 -13.03
CA TYR A 221 -2.51 -12.48 -13.12
C TYR A 221 -2.91 -11.95 -14.50
N ALA A 222 -2.23 -10.90 -14.96
CA ALA A 222 -2.49 -10.28 -16.26
C ALA A 222 -2.25 -11.23 -17.43
N HIS A 223 -1.21 -12.08 -17.33
CA HIS A 223 -0.92 -13.10 -18.33
C HIS A 223 -2.00 -14.17 -18.38
N ARG A 224 -2.47 -14.66 -17.22
CA ARG A 224 -3.54 -15.67 -17.13
C ARG A 224 -4.90 -15.13 -17.55
N LEU A 225 -5.16 -13.84 -17.34
CA LEU A 225 -6.45 -13.19 -17.60
C LEU A 225 -6.28 -11.95 -18.50
N PRO A 226 -5.93 -12.14 -19.79
CA PRO A 226 -5.67 -11.05 -20.71
C PRO A 226 -6.91 -10.21 -21.05
N GLN A 227 -8.11 -10.64 -20.65
CA GLN A 227 -9.37 -9.93 -20.86
C GLN A 227 -9.98 -9.40 -19.55
N ALA A 228 -9.29 -9.53 -18.42
CA ALA A 228 -9.78 -8.97 -17.17
C ALA A 228 -9.86 -7.44 -17.25
N ARG A 229 -10.87 -6.88 -16.56
CA ARG A 229 -10.98 -5.43 -16.34
C ARG A 229 -9.72 -4.93 -15.62
N PRO A 230 -9.18 -3.77 -16.00
CA PRO A 230 -7.96 -3.27 -15.40
C PRO A 230 -8.17 -2.79 -13.96
N HIS A 231 -7.13 -2.93 -13.15
CA HIS A 231 -6.96 -2.24 -11.87
C HIS A 231 -6.44 -0.82 -12.10
N TYR A 232 -6.35 0.00 -11.06
CA TYR A 232 -5.98 1.41 -11.17
C TYR A 232 -4.73 1.73 -10.37
N ILE A 233 -3.86 2.57 -10.91
CA ILE A 233 -2.73 3.13 -10.16
C ILE A 233 -2.66 4.65 -10.35
N PHE A 234 -2.41 5.37 -9.26
CA PHE A 234 -2.22 6.82 -9.30
C PHE A 234 -0.72 7.13 -9.35
N LEU A 235 -0.25 7.74 -10.44
CA LEU A 235 1.16 8.08 -10.65
C LEU A 235 1.36 9.58 -10.88
N ALA A 236 2.42 10.12 -10.25
CA ALA A 236 2.78 11.52 -10.37
C ALA A 236 3.47 11.81 -11.71
N GLY A 237 3.07 12.90 -12.37
CA GLY A 237 3.63 13.35 -13.62
C GLY A 237 3.08 12.59 -14.84
N ASN A 238 3.37 13.14 -16.02
CA ASN A 238 3.00 12.50 -17.27
C ASN A 238 3.87 11.27 -17.50
N GLN A 239 3.23 10.16 -17.83
CA GLN A 239 3.90 8.94 -18.25
C GLN A 239 4.00 8.93 -19.78
N SER A 240 5.04 8.30 -20.33
CA SER A 240 5.09 8.08 -21.78
C SER A 240 3.98 7.12 -22.20
N GLU A 241 3.43 7.30 -23.40
CA GLU A 241 2.37 6.44 -23.93
C GLU A 241 2.79 4.97 -23.97
N ALA A 242 4.04 4.71 -24.35
CA ALA A 242 4.63 3.37 -24.30
C ALA A 242 4.61 2.77 -22.89
N PHE A 243 4.95 3.55 -21.86
CA PHE A 243 4.91 3.07 -20.47
C PHE A 243 3.49 2.77 -20.01
N VAL A 244 2.51 3.61 -20.38
CA VAL A 244 1.10 3.36 -20.09
C VAL A 244 0.63 2.07 -20.75
N GLN A 245 0.96 1.87 -22.03
CA GLN A 245 0.56 0.69 -22.77
C GLN A 245 1.20 -0.60 -22.22
N ILE A 246 2.49 -0.57 -21.88
CA ILE A 246 3.18 -1.71 -21.25
C ILE A 246 2.50 -2.12 -19.94
N ASN A 247 2.17 -1.19 -19.06
CA ASN A 247 1.50 -1.52 -17.80
C ASN A 247 0.06 -2.02 -18.03
N LYS A 248 -0.63 -1.50 -19.06
CA LYS A 248 -1.96 -2.00 -19.43
C LYS A 248 -1.91 -3.45 -19.92
N GLU A 249 -0.92 -3.80 -20.73
CA GLU A 249 -0.78 -5.14 -21.31
C GLU A 249 -0.25 -6.16 -20.32
N LEU A 250 0.88 -5.85 -19.67
CA LEU A 250 1.61 -6.79 -18.81
C LEU A 250 1.04 -6.89 -17.40
N ARG A 251 0.28 -5.89 -16.94
CA ARG A 251 -0.20 -5.82 -15.55
C ARG A 251 -1.70 -5.61 -15.42
N ARG A 252 -2.42 -5.36 -16.52
CA ARG A 252 -3.84 -4.94 -16.50
C ARG A 252 -4.04 -3.75 -15.56
N ILE A 253 -3.14 -2.76 -15.65
CA ILE A 253 -3.23 -1.56 -14.83
C ILE A 253 -3.53 -0.35 -15.72
N PHE A 254 -4.59 0.38 -15.36
CA PHE A 254 -4.92 1.70 -15.88
C PHE A 254 -4.22 2.76 -15.03
N ILE A 255 -3.35 3.54 -15.66
CA ILE A 255 -2.62 4.62 -14.99
C ILE A 255 -3.49 5.88 -14.97
N VAL A 256 -3.74 6.38 -13.77
CA VAL A 256 -4.40 7.67 -13.52
C VAL A 256 -3.30 8.69 -13.19
N PRO A 257 -2.86 9.51 -14.16
CA PRO A 257 -1.81 10.49 -13.90
C PRO A 257 -2.37 11.66 -13.09
N TYR A 258 -1.53 12.20 -12.20
CA TYR A 258 -1.78 13.46 -11.50
C TYR A 258 -0.55 14.36 -11.54
N LYS A 259 -0.75 15.67 -11.45
CA LYS A 259 0.37 16.62 -11.50
C LYS A 259 1.24 16.47 -10.25
N LYS A 260 2.56 16.32 -10.46
CA LYS A 260 3.52 16.22 -9.36
C LYS A 260 3.60 17.56 -8.61
N THR A 261 3.30 17.54 -7.32
CA THR A 261 3.53 18.65 -6.39
C THR A 261 4.36 18.15 -5.19
N PRO A 262 5.11 19.03 -4.49
CA PRO A 262 5.97 18.61 -3.37
C PRO A 262 5.24 17.93 -2.20
N ASP A 263 3.93 18.21 -2.08
CA ASP A 263 3.01 17.72 -1.06
C ASP A 263 2.00 16.70 -1.58
N HIS A 264 2.07 16.36 -2.88
CA HIS A 264 1.04 15.59 -3.58
C HIS A 264 -0.40 16.14 -3.45
N GLY A 265 -0.59 17.44 -3.20
CA GLY A 265 -1.91 18.06 -3.04
C GLY A 265 -2.88 17.85 -4.22
N GLU A 266 -2.38 17.67 -5.45
CA GLU A 266 -3.22 17.34 -6.60
C GLU A 266 -3.82 15.93 -6.52
N LEU A 267 -3.12 14.97 -5.90
CA LEU A 267 -3.67 13.64 -5.61
C LEU A 267 -4.76 13.74 -4.55
N THR A 268 -4.55 14.57 -3.51
CA THR A 268 -5.56 14.84 -2.47
C THR A 268 -6.84 15.40 -3.10
N LYS A 269 -6.75 16.44 -3.95
CA LYS A 269 -7.92 17.00 -4.65
C LYS A 269 -8.62 15.98 -5.55
N LEU A 270 -7.87 15.09 -6.19
CA LEU A 270 -8.44 14.03 -7.00
C LEU A 270 -9.25 13.05 -6.13
N PHE A 271 -8.75 12.71 -4.95
CA PHE A 271 -9.47 11.89 -3.97
C PHE A 271 -10.68 12.61 -3.37
N GLU A 272 -10.63 13.93 -3.13
CA GLU A 272 -11.81 14.72 -2.75
C GLU A 272 -12.92 14.61 -3.79
N LYS A 273 -12.56 14.70 -5.08
CA LYS A 273 -13.50 14.50 -6.18
C LYS A 273 -14.05 13.07 -6.21
N ILE A 274 -13.20 12.05 -6.06
CA ILE A 274 -13.63 10.64 -6.03
C ILE A 274 -14.62 10.41 -4.88
N VAL A 275 -14.32 10.88 -3.67
CA VAL A 275 -15.21 10.75 -2.51
C VAL A 275 -16.58 11.39 -2.80
N SER A 276 -16.59 12.61 -3.34
CA SER A 276 -17.84 13.31 -3.70
C SER A 276 -18.68 12.56 -4.75
N GLU A 277 -18.04 12.01 -5.80
CA GLU A 277 -18.71 11.21 -6.83
C GLU A 277 -19.25 9.90 -6.27
N VAL A 278 -18.48 9.22 -5.41
CA VAL A 278 -18.89 7.98 -4.73
C VAL A 278 -20.08 8.22 -3.81
N ASP A 279 -20.08 9.30 -3.03
CA ASP A 279 -21.19 9.64 -2.13
C ASP A 279 -22.46 10.02 -2.90
N THR A 280 -22.32 10.68 -4.05
CA THR A 280 -23.43 10.92 -4.97
C THR A 280 -23.98 9.61 -5.51
N ARG A 281 -23.11 8.71 -5.96
CA ARG A 281 -23.52 7.40 -6.49
C ARG A 281 -24.23 6.55 -5.43
N ARG A 282 -23.73 6.52 -4.19
CA ARG A 282 -24.38 5.82 -3.07
C ARG A 282 -25.79 6.35 -2.79
N ARG A 283 -25.99 7.67 -2.85
CA ARG A 283 -27.33 8.27 -2.67
C ARG A 283 -28.29 7.83 -3.76
N GLU A 284 -27.85 7.83 -5.03
CA GLU A 284 -28.66 7.34 -6.15
C GLU A 284 -29.05 5.86 -5.97
N MET A 285 -28.10 5.01 -5.60
CA MET A 285 -28.34 3.59 -5.35
C MET A 285 -29.36 3.37 -4.22
N ASN A 286 -29.25 4.13 -3.14
CA ASN A 286 -30.20 4.05 -2.02
C ASN A 286 -31.61 4.49 -2.42
N ILE A 287 -31.75 5.56 -3.20
CA ILE A 287 -33.05 6.02 -3.72
C ILE A 287 -33.67 4.96 -4.64
N ALA A 288 -32.87 4.39 -5.54
CA ALA A 288 -33.33 3.32 -6.44
C ALA A 288 -33.78 2.07 -5.66
N ALA A 289 -33.04 1.68 -4.61
CA ALA A 289 -33.37 0.55 -3.76
C ALA A 289 -34.64 0.77 -2.92
N LEU A 290 -34.96 2.02 -2.55
CA LEU A 290 -36.22 2.36 -1.88
C LEU A 290 -37.42 2.28 -2.84
N ARG A 291 -37.28 2.85 -4.04
CA ARG A 291 -38.33 2.80 -5.08
C ARG A 291 -38.65 1.38 -5.55
N ALA A 292 -37.66 0.49 -5.58
CA ALA A 292 -37.87 -0.91 -5.98
C ALA A 292 -38.63 -1.74 -4.93
N LYS A 293 -38.84 -1.20 -3.72
CA LYS A 293 -39.61 -1.84 -2.64
C LYS A 293 -41.05 -1.35 -2.55
N GLU A 294 -41.40 -0.29 -3.29
CA GLU A 294 -42.77 0.24 -3.45
C GLU A 294 -43.49 -0.48 -4.60
#